data_AF-X0X2S8-F1
#
_entry.id   AF-X0X2S8-F1
#
_cell.length_a   1.000
_cell.length_b   1.000
_cell.length_c   1.000
_cell.angle_alpha   90.00
_cell.angle_beta   90.00
_cell.angle_gamma   90.00
#
_symmetry.space_group_name_H-M   'P 1'
#
loop_
_entity.id
_entity.type
_entity.pdbx_description
1 polymer ?
#
loop_
_entity_poly.entity_id
_entity_poly.type
_entity_poly.pdbx_seq_one_letter_code
_entity_poly.pdbx_strand_id
1 'polypeptide(L)'
;IQAIIQQAGNADSDEQSLGYLRKLQKQPGLDASLKQDLAKLIAQIDRWLHEERLPYFGRDVGRRKDFDFQIPEGSPLYPLTWLYRGRMVIWYTMESGGVWSIAERRREFFDIARGFFEKAARAFPKNKIARMYLGHPTGPYKRYEAVSGAPEWAVYQREGLERLADIIEWWVDNRMQENGEYGGGWGDDCEMWRWWVPVLIGFDSPKITRAQARFSAALMAQPHMKLGYTTRMSDVEHTAEDSADVITPMMHIDPDN
;
A
#
# COMPACT_ATOMS: atom_id res chain seq x y z
N ILE A 1 7.46 20.61 -22.42
CA ILE A 1 6.19 20.01 -21.98
C ILE A 1 6.20 18.47 -22.14
N GLN A 2 6.10 17.91 -23.36
CA GLN A 2 5.95 16.45 -23.56
C GLN A 2 7.04 15.59 -22.89
N ALA A 3 8.31 16.03 -22.95
CA ALA A 3 9.40 15.32 -22.31
C ALA A 3 9.23 15.22 -20.76
N ILE A 4 8.73 16.28 -20.12
CA ILE A 4 8.49 16.28 -18.66
C ILE A 4 7.29 15.42 -18.32
N ILE A 5 6.23 15.41 -19.14
CA ILE A 5 5.09 14.50 -18.97
C ILE A 5 5.55 13.04 -19.08
N GLN A 6 6.42 12.73 -20.03
CA GLN A 6 7.02 11.40 -20.15
C GLN A 6 7.91 11.06 -18.95
N GLN A 7 8.68 12.00 -18.40
CA GLN A 7 9.44 11.79 -17.17
C GLN A 7 8.52 11.53 -15.97
N ALA A 8 7.46 12.33 -15.81
CA ALA A 8 6.49 12.17 -14.73
C ALA A 8 5.77 10.83 -14.81
N GLY A 9 5.32 10.44 -16.00
CA GLY A 9 4.59 9.19 -16.19
C GLY A 9 5.45 7.94 -16.12
N ASN A 10 6.77 8.04 -16.38
CA ASN A 10 7.72 6.92 -16.22
C ASN A 10 8.49 6.97 -14.89
N ALA A 11 8.10 7.84 -13.95
CA ALA A 11 8.76 7.95 -12.65
C ALA A 11 8.62 6.66 -11.82
N ASP A 12 9.62 6.37 -10.99
CA ASP A 12 9.64 5.17 -10.14
C ASP A 12 8.84 5.36 -8.83
N SER A 13 8.43 6.58 -8.50
CA SER A 13 7.56 6.89 -7.37
C SER A 13 6.61 8.06 -7.67
N ASP A 14 5.54 8.17 -6.88
CA ASP A 14 4.56 9.25 -7.04
C ASP A 14 5.18 10.61 -6.64
N GLU A 15 6.09 10.65 -5.67
CA GLU A 15 6.82 11.87 -5.26
C GLU A 15 7.72 12.38 -6.39
N GLN A 16 8.42 11.46 -7.08
CA GLN A 16 9.22 11.81 -8.26
C GLN A 16 8.33 12.35 -9.37
N SER A 17 7.20 11.70 -9.63
CA SER A 17 6.20 12.15 -10.61
C SER A 17 5.71 13.56 -10.28
N LEU A 18 5.30 13.79 -9.04
CA LEU A 18 4.85 15.09 -8.52
C LEU A 18 5.95 16.15 -8.64
N GLY A 19 7.20 15.79 -8.37
CA GLY A 19 8.37 16.66 -8.56
C GLY A 19 8.53 17.13 -10.01
N TYR A 20 8.37 16.25 -10.99
CA TYR A 20 8.39 16.62 -12.41
C TYR A 20 7.20 17.52 -12.80
N LEU A 21 6.00 17.25 -12.29
CA LEU A 21 4.82 18.06 -12.55
C LEU A 21 4.94 19.47 -11.94
N ARG A 22 5.45 19.59 -10.71
CA ARG A 22 5.75 20.88 -10.08
C ARG A 22 6.84 21.65 -10.84
N LYS A 23 7.82 20.97 -11.44
CA LYS A 23 8.78 21.60 -12.37
C LYS A 23 8.10 22.10 -13.64
N LEU A 24 7.19 21.32 -14.22
CA LEU A 24 6.40 21.75 -15.38
C LEU A 24 5.58 23.00 -15.06
N GLN A 25 4.94 23.06 -13.89
CA GLN A 25 4.10 24.18 -13.46
C GLN A 25 4.85 25.51 -13.42
N LYS A 26 6.16 25.48 -13.15
CA LYS A 26 7.02 26.66 -13.11
C LYS A 26 7.54 27.11 -14.49
N GLN A 27 7.27 26.36 -15.57
CA GLN A 27 7.73 26.73 -16.90
C GLN A 27 6.92 27.91 -17.46
N PRO A 28 7.59 28.92 -18.06
CA PRO A 28 6.90 29.96 -18.80
C PRO A 28 6.26 29.40 -20.08
N GLY A 29 5.21 30.07 -20.58
CA GLY A 29 4.61 29.74 -21.88
C GLY A 29 3.63 28.56 -21.90
N LEU A 30 3.21 28.02 -20.75
CA LEU A 30 2.09 27.08 -20.71
C LEU A 30 0.77 27.81 -21.03
N ASP A 31 -0.05 27.20 -21.88
CA ASP A 31 -1.41 27.67 -22.17
C ASP A 31 -2.31 27.59 -20.91
N ALA A 32 -3.37 28.40 -20.91
CA ALA A 32 -4.24 28.53 -19.73
C ALA A 32 -4.96 27.21 -19.38
N SER A 33 -5.42 26.46 -20.38
CA SER A 33 -6.04 25.14 -20.20
C SER A 33 -5.10 24.15 -19.52
N LEU A 34 -3.88 24.01 -20.05
CA LEU A 34 -2.88 23.10 -19.50
C LEU A 34 -2.46 23.48 -18.09
N LYS A 35 -2.38 24.79 -17.77
CA LYS A 35 -2.13 25.24 -16.39
C LYS A 35 -3.23 24.78 -15.43
N GLN A 36 -4.49 24.86 -15.84
CA GLN A 36 -5.61 24.41 -15.02
C GLN A 36 -5.61 22.90 -14.83
N ASP A 37 -5.42 22.13 -15.91
CA ASP A 37 -5.34 20.67 -15.83
C ASP A 37 -4.15 20.21 -14.98
N LEU A 38 -3.00 20.88 -15.10
CA LEU A 38 -1.82 20.60 -14.31
C LEU A 38 -2.06 20.87 -12.82
N ALA A 39 -2.73 21.97 -12.48
CA ALA A 39 -3.08 22.27 -11.10
C ALA A 39 -4.01 21.22 -10.50
N LYS A 40 -5.03 20.76 -11.25
CA LYS A 40 -5.92 19.66 -10.82
C LYS A 40 -5.15 18.37 -10.60
N LEU A 41 -4.29 17.97 -11.55
CA LEU A 41 -3.52 16.74 -11.44
C LEU A 41 -2.56 16.79 -10.24
N ILE A 42 -1.82 17.88 -10.08
CA ILE A 42 -0.92 18.09 -8.95
C ILE A 42 -1.70 17.97 -7.65
N ALA A 43 -2.83 18.68 -7.51
CA ALA A 43 -3.64 18.63 -6.30
C ALA A 43 -4.13 17.20 -5.97
N GLN A 44 -4.54 16.43 -6.98
CA GLN A 44 -4.98 15.05 -6.76
C GLN A 44 -3.85 14.11 -6.37
N ILE A 45 -2.66 14.25 -6.98
CA ILE A 45 -1.49 13.44 -6.63
C ILE A 45 -0.97 13.82 -5.22
N ASP A 46 -0.98 15.11 -4.90
CA ASP A 46 -0.60 15.60 -3.56
C ASP A 46 -1.54 15.05 -2.49
N ARG A 47 -2.85 15.04 -2.78
CA ARG A 47 -3.86 14.41 -1.93
C ARG A 47 -3.64 12.91 -1.78
N TRP A 48 -3.39 12.21 -2.88
CA TRP A 48 -3.10 10.77 -2.86
C TRP A 48 -1.89 10.42 -1.96
N LEU A 49 -0.86 11.26 -1.96
CA LEU A 49 0.37 11.06 -1.20
C LEU A 49 0.26 11.41 0.28
N HIS A 50 -0.50 12.46 0.62
CA HIS A 50 -0.39 13.09 1.93
C HIS A 50 -1.71 13.17 2.71
N GLU A 51 -2.84 12.82 2.11
CA GLU A 51 -4.11 12.75 2.84
C GLU A 51 -4.04 11.61 3.86
N GLU A 52 -4.44 11.90 5.10
CA GLU A 52 -4.44 10.92 6.20
C GLU A 52 -5.35 9.72 5.89
N ARG A 53 -6.44 9.95 5.13
CA ARG A 53 -7.42 8.92 4.77
C ARG A 53 -7.81 9.00 3.30
N LEU A 54 -7.78 7.87 2.61
CA LEU A 54 -8.09 7.77 1.18
C LEU A 54 -9.54 7.38 0.77
N PRO A 55 -10.57 7.27 1.64
CA PRO A 55 -11.88 6.76 1.19
C PRO A 55 -12.67 7.72 0.28
N TYR A 56 -12.15 8.91 0.01
CA TYR A 56 -12.84 9.98 -0.74
C TYR A 56 -13.27 9.56 -2.15
N PHE A 57 -12.52 8.64 -2.80
CA PHE A 57 -12.85 8.14 -4.13
C PHE A 57 -13.78 6.92 -4.11
N GLY A 58 -13.99 6.28 -2.95
CA GLY A 58 -14.68 4.99 -2.84
C GLY A 58 -16.12 5.02 -3.35
N ARG A 59 -16.84 6.12 -3.15
CA ARG A 59 -18.23 6.27 -3.67
C ARG A 59 -18.27 6.28 -5.20
N ASP A 60 -17.36 7.02 -5.82
CA ASP A 60 -17.31 7.16 -7.28
C ASP A 60 -16.82 5.85 -7.91
N VAL A 61 -15.76 5.26 -7.36
CA VAL A 61 -15.24 3.97 -7.81
C VAL A 61 -16.28 2.86 -7.65
N GLY A 62 -16.98 2.79 -6.52
CA GLY A 62 -18.00 1.76 -6.31
C GLY A 62 -19.16 1.83 -7.30
N ARG A 63 -19.52 3.04 -7.77
CA ARG A 63 -20.63 3.24 -8.72
C ARG A 63 -20.20 3.18 -10.19
N ARG A 64 -19.09 3.83 -10.52
CA ARG A 64 -18.63 4.08 -11.90
C ARG A 64 -17.46 3.19 -12.30
N LYS A 65 -16.85 2.48 -11.33
CA LYS A 65 -15.61 1.70 -11.49
C LYS A 65 -14.47 2.58 -12.00
N ASP A 66 -14.49 3.83 -11.54
CA ASP A 66 -13.68 4.89 -12.07
C ASP A 66 -13.68 6.12 -11.15
N PHE A 67 -12.66 6.96 -11.28
CA PHE A 67 -12.56 8.25 -10.61
C PHE A 67 -12.26 9.35 -11.65
N ASP A 68 -13.08 10.40 -11.64
CA ASP A 68 -12.94 11.52 -12.57
C ASP A 68 -11.97 12.58 -12.01
N PHE A 69 -10.81 12.68 -12.66
CA PHE A 69 -9.78 13.69 -12.36
C PHE A 69 -10.17 15.10 -12.83
N GLN A 70 -11.29 15.26 -13.53
CA GLN A 70 -11.75 16.51 -14.14
C GLN A 70 -10.73 17.08 -15.14
N ILE A 71 -10.01 16.18 -15.82
CA ILE A 71 -9.03 16.47 -16.86
C ILE A 71 -9.63 15.97 -18.18
N PRO A 72 -9.78 16.81 -19.22
CA PRO A 72 -10.32 16.37 -20.51
C PRO A 72 -9.47 15.30 -21.18
N GLU A 73 -10.08 14.38 -21.94
CA GLU A 73 -9.34 13.31 -22.65
C GLU A 73 -8.32 13.85 -23.66
N GLY A 74 -8.58 15.04 -24.22
CA GLY A 74 -7.67 15.74 -25.13
C GLY A 74 -6.47 16.41 -24.44
N SER A 75 -6.43 16.45 -23.10
CA SER A 75 -5.32 17.02 -22.36
C SER A 75 -4.09 16.12 -22.46
N PRO A 76 -2.88 16.67 -22.69
CA PRO A 76 -1.66 15.86 -22.71
C PRO A 76 -1.34 15.23 -21.33
N LEU A 77 -1.98 15.70 -20.26
CA LEU A 77 -1.84 15.15 -18.91
C LEU A 77 -2.80 13.99 -18.62
N TYR A 78 -3.85 13.81 -19.44
CA TYR A 78 -4.86 12.77 -19.21
C TYR A 78 -4.28 11.36 -19.06
N PRO A 79 -3.26 10.94 -19.84
CA PRO A 79 -2.68 9.61 -19.68
C PRO A 79 -2.09 9.34 -18.28
N LEU A 80 -1.65 10.37 -17.55
CA LEU A 80 -1.11 10.21 -16.19
C LEU A 80 -2.19 9.74 -15.19
N THR A 81 -3.47 9.99 -15.49
CA THR A 81 -4.58 9.60 -14.62
C THR A 81 -4.77 8.08 -14.58
N TRP A 82 -4.37 7.35 -15.63
CA TRP A 82 -4.64 5.92 -15.76
C TRP A 82 -4.02 5.10 -14.62
N LEU A 83 -2.82 5.45 -14.18
CA LEU A 83 -2.16 4.78 -13.07
C LEU A 83 -2.99 4.89 -11.78
N TYR A 84 -3.44 6.10 -11.45
CA TYR A 84 -4.22 6.35 -10.24
C TYR A 84 -5.63 5.76 -10.33
N ARG A 85 -6.30 5.85 -11.48
CA ARG A 85 -7.61 5.21 -11.71
C ARG A 85 -7.53 3.70 -11.50
N GLY A 86 -6.50 3.05 -12.03
CA GLY A 86 -6.21 1.64 -11.79
C GLY A 86 -6.04 1.33 -10.30
N ARG A 87 -5.18 2.07 -9.59
CA ARG A 87 -4.94 1.87 -8.16
C ARG A 87 -6.18 2.10 -7.31
N MET A 88 -6.98 3.12 -7.61
CA MET A 88 -8.23 3.42 -6.89
C MET A 88 -9.27 2.29 -7.06
N VAL A 89 -9.38 1.71 -8.26
CA VAL A 89 -10.24 0.54 -8.49
C VAL A 89 -9.71 -0.68 -7.74
N ILE A 90 -8.40 -0.96 -7.79
CA ILE A 90 -7.80 -2.06 -7.01
C ILE A 90 -8.10 -1.90 -5.52
N TRP A 91 -7.82 -0.71 -4.97
CA TRP A 91 -8.04 -0.41 -3.56
C TRP A 91 -9.50 -0.68 -3.17
N TYR A 92 -10.46 -0.11 -3.89
CA TYR A 92 -11.88 -0.31 -3.59
C TYR A 92 -12.30 -1.79 -3.69
N THR A 93 -11.72 -2.54 -4.63
CA THR A 93 -12.01 -3.96 -4.82
C THR A 93 -11.57 -4.79 -3.62
N MET A 94 -10.43 -4.45 -3.02
CA MET A 94 -9.86 -5.14 -1.86
C MET A 94 -10.61 -4.79 -0.57
N GLU A 95 -10.99 -3.52 -0.40
CA GLU A 95 -11.66 -3.02 0.81
C GLU A 95 -13.15 -3.36 0.86
N SER A 96 -13.81 -3.52 -0.30
CA SER A 96 -15.24 -3.75 -0.33
C SER A 96 -15.56 -5.25 -0.26
N GLY A 97 -15.99 -5.74 0.91
CA GLY A 97 -16.50 -7.12 1.04
C GLY A 97 -17.62 -7.47 0.04
N GLY A 98 -18.45 -6.49 -0.34
CA GLY A 98 -19.48 -6.68 -1.36
C GLY A 98 -18.95 -6.87 -2.79
N VAL A 99 -17.70 -6.48 -3.06
CA VAL A 99 -17.00 -6.78 -4.32
C VAL A 99 -16.09 -7.99 -4.13
N TRP A 100 -15.23 -7.97 -3.11
CA TRP A 100 -14.24 -9.00 -2.82
C TRP A 100 -14.88 -10.39 -2.68
N SER A 101 -15.96 -10.53 -1.92
CA SER A 101 -16.57 -11.83 -1.64
C SER A 101 -17.41 -12.39 -2.81
N ILE A 102 -17.67 -11.59 -3.85
CA ILE A 102 -18.47 -12.00 -5.01
C ILE A 102 -17.55 -12.16 -6.22
N ALA A 103 -17.24 -13.41 -6.58
CA ALA A 103 -16.24 -13.74 -7.60
C ALA A 103 -16.43 -13.02 -8.95
N GLU A 104 -17.66 -12.89 -9.43
CA GLU A 104 -17.98 -12.19 -10.68
C GLU A 104 -17.68 -10.69 -10.59
N ARG A 105 -18.11 -10.04 -9.49
CA ARG A 105 -17.84 -8.61 -9.26
C ARG A 105 -16.35 -8.36 -9.08
N ARG A 106 -15.67 -9.20 -8.31
CA ARG A 106 -14.22 -9.14 -8.13
C ARG A 106 -13.49 -9.22 -9.47
N ARG A 107 -13.88 -10.14 -10.35
CA ARG A 107 -13.31 -10.25 -11.70
C ARG A 107 -13.58 -9.00 -12.53
N GLU A 108 -14.82 -8.50 -12.56
CA GLU A 108 -15.19 -7.29 -13.30
C GLU A 108 -14.32 -6.09 -12.91
N PHE A 109 -14.16 -5.84 -11.60
CA PHE A 109 -13.34 -4.72 -11.12
C PHE A 109 -11.86 -4.91 -11.47
N PHE A 110 -11.33 -6.12 -11.36
CA PHE A 110 -9.94 -6.40 -11.75
C PHE A 110 -9.70 -6.23 -13.26
N ASP A 111 -10.65 -6.64 -14.11
CA ASP A 111 -10.55 -6.44 -15.56
C ASP A 111 -10.52 -4.94 -15.92
N ILE A 112 -11.32 -4.12 -15.23
CA ILE A 112 -11.32 -2.66 -15.41
C ILE A 112 -10.02 -2.04 -14.93
N ALA A 113 -9.55 -2.40 -13.73
CA ALA A 113 -8.28 -1.93 -13.21
C ALA A 113 -7.12 -2.30 -14.14
N ARG A 114 -7.08 -3.54 -14.63
CA ARG A 114 -6.12 -4.01 -15.63
C ARG A 114 -6.16 -3.15 -16.88
N GLY A 115 -7.34 -2.85 -17.41
CA GLY A 115 -7.51 -1.98 -18.58
C GLY A 115 -6.90 -0.58 -18.37
N PHE A 116 -7.01 -0.01 -17.17
CA PHE A 116 -6.33 1.24 -16.83
C PHE A 116 -4.81 1.08 -16.80
N PHE A 117 -4.28 0.01 -16.19
CA PHE A 117 -2.83 -0.22 -16.19
C PHE A 117 -2.27 -0.49 -17.59
N GLU A 118 -3.01 -1.16 -18.48
CA GLU A 118 -2.62 -1.35 -19.89
C GLU A 118 -2.57 -0.01 -20.66
N LYS A 119 -3.51 0.90 -20.39
CA LYS A 119 -3.46 2.27 -20.93
C LYS A 119 -2.26 3.05 -20.36
N ALA A 120 -2.01 2.95 -19.06
CA ALA A 120 -0.85 3.59 -18.42
C ALA A 120 0.47 3.07 -18.99
N ALA A 121 0.64 1.75 -19.10
CA ALA A 121 1.85 1.12 -19.63
C ALA A 121 2.08 1.42 -21.12
N ARG A 122 1.02 1.56 -21.93
CA ARG A 122 1.16 2.02 -23.33
C ARG A 122 1.65 3.47 -23.41
N ALA A 123 1.15 4.35 -22.55
CA ALA A 123 1.57 5.76 -22.53
C ALA A 123 2.97 5.95 -21.91
N PHE A 124 3.32 5.10 -20.94
CA PHE A 124 4.53 5.18 -20.13
C PHE A 124 5.18 3.79 -19.97
N PRO A 125 5.83 3.26 -21.02
CA PRO A 125 6.31 1.88 -21.06
C PRO A 125 7.46 1.57 -20.08
N LYS A 126 8.09 2.59 -19.49
CA LYS A 126 9.13 2.42 -18.47
C LYS A 126 8.59 2.53 -17.05
N ASN A 127 7.31 2.86 -16.85
CA ASN A 127 6.71 2.93 -15.51
C ASN A 127 6.69 1.54 -14.87
N LYS A 128 7.51 1.34 -13.84
CA LYS A 128 7.65 0.07 -13.14
C LYS A 128 6.38 -0.33 -12.40
N ILE A 129 5.65 0.63 -11.83
CA ILE A 129 4.47 0.36 -11.02
C ILE A 129 3.31 -0.12 -11.88
N ALA A 130 3.02 0.54 -13.01
CA ALA A 130 2.02 0.08 -13.97
C ALA A 130 2.34 -1.34 -14.46
N ARG A 131 3.62 -1.61 -14.77
CA ARG A 131 4.09 -2.92 -15.20
C ARG A 131 3.97 -3.98 -14.09
N MET A 132 4.23 -3.62 -12.84
CA MET A 132 4.04 -4.49 -11.66
C MET A 132 2.59 -4.97 -11.57
N TYR A 133 1.61 -4.07 -11.68
CA TYR A 133 0.19 -4.42 -11.68
C TYR A 133 -0.23 -5.28 -12.88
N LEU A 134 0.54 -5.27 -13.97
CA LEU A 134 0.36 -6.15 -15.12
C LEU A 134 1.11 -7.49 -15.01
N GLY A 135 1.72 -7.77 -13.86
CA GLY A 135 2.42 -9.03 -13.60
C GLY A 135 3.86 -9.06 -14.11
N HIS A 136 4.45 -7.91 -14.48
CA HIS A 136 5.87 -7.85 -14.80
C HIS A 136 6.70 -7.66 -13.53
N PRO A 137 7.71 -8.50 -13.26
CA PRO A 137 8.60 -8.34 -12.13
C PRO A 137 9.32 -6.98 -12.16
N THR A 138 9.38 -6.29 -11.03
CA THR A 138 10.13 -5.03 -10.84
C THR A 138 11.61 -5.24 -10.51
N GLY A 139 12.00 -6.50 -10.27
CA GLY A 139 13.34 -6.89 -9.84
C GLY A 139 13.55 -6.70 -8.33
N PRO A 140 14.57 -7.34 -7.75
CA PRO A 140 14.84 -7.25 -6.31
C PRO A 140 15.50 -5.90 -5.97
N TYR A 141 14.93 -5.17 -5.00
CA TYR A 141 15.54 -3.95 -4.45
C TYR A 141 16.77 -4.22 -3.58
N LYS A 142 16.87 -5.44 -3.06
CA LYS A 142 17.97 -5.94 -2.23
C LYS A 142 18.28 -7.38 -2.65
N ARG A 143 19.57 -7.70 -2.72
CA ARG A 143 20.08 -9.05 -2.96
C ARG A 143 20.52 -9.64 -1.64
N TYR A 144 20.17 -10.89 -1.42
CA TYR A 144 20.60 -11.67 -0.26
C TYR A 144 21.56 -12.73 -0.75
N GLU A 145 22.75 -12.76 -0.16
CA GLU A 145 23.79 -13.71 -0.56
C GLU A 145 23.38 -15.12 -0.14
N ALA A 146 23.46 -16.04 -1.10
CA ALA A 146 23.22 -17.45 -0.86
C ALA A 146 24.29 -18.02 0.09
N VAL A 147 23.87 -18.90 0.98
CA VAL A 147 24.80 -19.58 1.90
C VAL A 147 25.47 -20.72 1.14
N SER A 148 26.80 -20.67 1.02
CA SER A 148 27.56 -21.72 0.34
C SER A 148 27.29 -23.09 0.96
N GLY A 149 26.99 -24.08 0.11
CA GLY A 149 26.68 -25.45 0.52
C GLY A 149 25.25 -25.68 1.04
N ALA A 150 24.44 -24.63 1.19
CA ALA A 150 23.02 -24.80 1.53
C ALA A 150 22.21 -25.24 0.30
N PRO A 151 21.19 -26.10 0.48
CA PRO A 151 20.28 -26.46 -0.61
C PRO A 151 19.44 -25.24 -1.03
N GLU A 152 19.08 -25.16 -2.31
CA GLU A 152 18.37 -24.00 -2.89
C GLU A 152 17.09 -23.64 -2.14
N TRP A 153 16.30 -24.64 -1.71
CA TRP A 153 15.07 -24.40 -0.95
C TRP A 153 15.32 -23.63 0.36
N ALA A 154 16.44 -23.90 1.03
CA ALA A 154 16.78 -23.23 2.30
C ALA A 154 17.25 -21.79 2.05
N VAL A 155 17.97 -21.57 0.94
CA VAL A 155 18.35 -20.22 0.48
C VAL A 155 17.09 -19.39 0.20
N TYR A 156 16.13 -19.94 -0.54
CA TYR A 156 14.88 -19.24 -0.84
C TYR A 156 13.99 -19.02 0.38
N GLN A 157 13.91 -19.99 1.30
CA GLN A 157 13.17 -19.83 2.55
C GLN A 157 13.75 -18.69 3.39
N ARG A 158 15.09 -18.64 3.55
CA ARG A 158 15.76 -17.55 4.26
C ARG A 158 15.50 -16.22 3.58
N GLU A 159 15.68 -16.14 2.26
CA GLU A 159 15.43 -14.91 1.50
C GLU A 159 13.99 -14.42 1.68
N GLY A 160 13.00 -15.32 1.66
CA GLY A 160 11.60 -14.97 1.88
C GLY A 160 11.37 -14.31 3.24
N LEU A 161 11.98 -14.84 4.30
CA LEU A 161 11.85 -14.27 5.63
C LEU A 161 12.66 -12.98 5.81
N GLU A 162 13.84 -12.86 5.21
CA GLU A 162 14.61 -11.60 5.24
C GLU A 162 13.87 -10.48 4.49
N ARG A 163 13.16 -10.80 3.41
CA ARG A 163 12.27 -9.86 2.72
C ARG A 163 11.07 -9.45 3.57
N LEU A 164 10.50 -10.39 4.33
CA LEU A 164 9.44 -10.08 5.29
C LEU A 164 9.97 -9.18 6.42
N ALA A 165 11.16 -9.45 6.93
CA ALA A 165 11.82 -8.59 7.92
C ALA A 165 12.06 -7.17 7.38
N ASP A 166 12.53 -7.02 6.14
CA ASP A 166 12.68 -5.72 5.49
C ASP A 166 11.35 -4.93 5.43
N ILE A 167 10.23 -5.61 5.17
CA ILE A 167 8.89 -5.00 5.20
C ILE A 167 8.56 -4.52 6.61
N ILE A 168 8.70 -5.40 7.61
CA ILE A 168 8.39 -5.08 9.02
C ILE A 168 9.21 -3.89 9.49
N GLU A 169 10.52 -3.91 9.26
CA GLU A 169 11.40 -2.84 9.69
C GLU A 169 11.08 -1.51 9.02
N TRP A 170 10.71 -1.52 7.74
CA TRP A 170 10.25 -0.31 7.06
C TRP A 170 8.99 0.26 7.73
N TRP A 171 8.00 -0.58 8.06
CA TRP A 171 6.79 -0.13 8.75
C TRP A 171 7.10 0.41 10.16
N VAL A 172 7.99 -0.24 10.89
CA VAL A 172 8.45 0.23 12.19
C VAL A 172 9.11 1.61 12.09
N ASP A 173 9.98 1.82 11.11
CA ASP A 173 10.71 3.09 10.98
C ASP A 173 9.87 4.24 10.41
N ASN A 174 8.90 3.93 9.54
CA ASN A 174 8.20 4.95 8.75
C ASN A 174 6.75 5.17 9.17
N ARG A 175 6.13 4.23 9.90
CA ARG A 175 4.69 4.21 10.13
C ARG A 175 4.29 4.03 11.59
N MET A 176 5.11 3.38 12.42
CA MET A 176 4.81 3.23 13.84
C MET A 176 4.79 4.60 14.54
N GLN A 177 3.62 4.98 15.04
CA GLN A 177 3.36 6.25 15.72
C GLN A 177 3.83 6.22 17.17
N GLU A 178 3.75 7.36 17.87
CA GLU A 178 4.13 7.46 19.29
C GLU A 178 3.27 6.54 20.18
N ASN A 179 1.98 6.42 19.87
CA ASN A 179 1.06 5.55 20.61
C ASN A 179 1.21 4.05 20.27
N GLY A 180 1.95 3.69 19.22
CA GLY A 180 2.21 2.31 18.79
C GLY A 180 1.49 1.87 17.52
N GLU A 181 0.44 2.57 17.06
CA GLU A 181 -0.29 2.24 15.82
C GLU A 181 0.56 2.48 14.56
N TYR A 182 0.23 1.83 13.45
CA TYR A 182 0.83 2.04 12.11
C TYR A 182 -0.03 2.91 11.19
N GLY A 183 -1.26 3.23 11.64
CA GLY A 183 -2.18 4.17 10.99
C GLY A 183 -3.33 3.52 10.22
N GLY A 184 -3.46 2.20 10.23
CA GLY A 184 -4.71 1.52 9.86
C GLY A 184 -5.75 1.56 10.99
N GLY A 185 -5.27 1.71 12.23
CA GLY A 185 -6.08 1.58 13.43
C GLY A 185 -5.81 0.23 14.09
N TRP A 186 -6.04 0.13 15.39
CA TRP A 186 -5.73 -1.07 16.20
C TRP A 186 -6.11 -2.43 15.57
N GLY A 187 -7.31 -2.57 14.99
CA GLY A 187 -7.77 -3.81 14.35
C GLY A 187 -6.91 -4.18 13.14
N ASP A 188 -6.89 -3.32 12.11
CA ASP A 188 -6.08 -3.54 10.91
C ASP A 188 -4.58 -3.69 11.22
N ASP A 189 -4.07 -2.89 12.17
CA ASP A 189 -2.66 -2.90 12.53
C ASP A 189 -2.26 -4.20 13.26
N CYS A 190 -3.15 -4.82 14.04
CA CYS A 190 -2.85 -6.08 14.73
C CYS A 190 -2.82 -7.27 13.77
N GLU A 191 -3.64 -7.26 12.72
CA GLU A 191 -3.61 -8.27 11.68
C GLU A 191 -2.25 -8.34 10.96
N MET A 192 -1.52 -7.22 10.86
CA MET A 192 -0.17 -7.22 10.31
C MET A 192 0.73 -8.17 11.10
N TRP A 193 0.64 -8.15 12.43
CA TRP A 193 1.44 -9.01 13.31
C TRP A 193 1.08 -10.48 13.18
N ARG A 194 -0.18 -10.84 12.92
CA ARG A 194 -0.60 -12.21 12.56
C ARG A 194 0.17 -12.74 11.34
N TRP A 195 0.39 -11.91 10.33
CA TRP A 195 1.16 -12.28 9.13
C TRP A 195 2.67 -12.21 9.34
N TRP A 196 3.15 -11.46 10.33
CA TRP A 196 4.58 -11.24 10.61
C TRP A 196 5.19 -12.25 11.58
N VAL A 197 4.38 -13.08 12.25
CA VAL A 197 4.83 -14.16 13.16
C VAL A 197 5.98 -15.01 12.61
N PRO A 198 6.05 -15.41 11.32
CA PRO A 198 7.15 -16.24 10.82
C PRO A 198 8.54 -15.66 11.08
N VAL A 199 8.69 -14.32 11.13
CA VAL A 199 9.98 -13.68 11.41
C VAL A 199 10.37 -13.81 12.88
N LEU A 200 9.39 -13.79 13.79
CA LEU A 200 9.63 -13.97 15.25
C LEU A 200 10.11 -15.38 15.59
N ILE A 201 9.75 -16.38 14.76
CA ILE A 201 10.19 -17.77 14.91
C ILE A 201 11.54 -17.98 14.21
N GLY A 202 11.69 -17.42 13.00
CA GLY A 202 12.82 -17.69 12.12
C GLY A 202 14.11 -16.92 12.45
N PHE A 203 14.02 -15.77 13.12
CA PHE A 203 15.15 -14.88 13.38
C PHE A 203 15.04 -14.25 14.77
N ASP A 204 16.19 -14.03 15.39
CA ASP A 204 16.29 -13.11 16.52
C ASP A 204 16.58 -11.70 15.98
N SER A 205 15.54 -10.87 15.86
CA SER A 205 15.66 -9.45 15.54
C SER A 205 15.22 -8.60 16.72
N PRO A 206 16.16 -8.01 17.50
CA PRO A 206 15.83 -7.19 18.65
C PRO A 206 14.94 -5.98 18.30
N LYS A 207 15.03 -5.46 17.07
CA LYS A 207 14.17 -4.36 16.61
C LYS A 207 12.73 -4.81 16.42
N ILE A 208 12.52 -5.93 15.73
CA ILE A 208 11.19 -6.49 15.48
C ILE A 208 10.55 -6.97 16.78
N THR A 209 11.30 -7.67 17.64
CA THR A 209 10.82 -8.12 18.96
C THR A 209 10.37 -6.94 19.82
N ARG A 210 11.17 -5.86 19.88
CA ARG A 210 10.76 -4.64 20.61
C ARG A 210 9.55 -3.97 20.00
N ALA A 211 9.46 -3.92 18.67
CA ALA A 211 8.30 -3.35 17.99
C ALA A 211 7.03 -4.13 18.31
N GLN A 212 7.08 -5.47 18.30
CA GLN A 212 5.91 -6.26 18.66
C GLN A 212 5.54 -6.10 20.13
N ALA A 213 6.51 -6.22 21.05
CA ALA A 213 6.23 -6.02 22.47
C ALA A 213 5.59 -4.66 22.75
N ARG A 214 6.07 -3.60 22.08
CA ARG A 214 5.50 -2.25 22.17
C ARG A 214 4.07 -2.21 21.63
N PHE A 215 3.82 -2.74 20.43
CA PHE A 215 2.49 -2.74 19.83
C PHE A 215 1.48 -3.52 20.69
N SER A 216 1.83 -4.74 21.10
CA SER A 216 0.98 -5.60 21.92
C SER A 216 0.66 -4.98 23.28
N ALA A 217 1.66 -4.40 23.96
CA ALA A 217 1.44 -3.71 25.22
C ALA A 217 0.52 -2.49 25.05
N ALA A 218 0.69 -1.73 23.95
CA ALA A 218 -0.16 -0.58 23.66
C ALA A 218 -1.60 -0.98 23.33
N LEU A 219 -1.81 -2.08 22.59
CA LEU A 219 -3.14 -2.59 22.27
C LEU A 219 -3.85 -3.13 23.51
N MET A 220 -3.17 -3.95 24.32
CA MET A 220 -3.74 -4.50 25.56
C MET A 220 -4.03 -3.43 26.62
N ALA A 221 -3.35 -2.28 26.54
CA ALA A 221 -3.64 -1.12 27.38
C ALA A 221 -4.86 -0.29 26.93
N GLN A 222 -5.45 -0.58 25.76
CA GLN A 222 -6.60 0.17 25.27
C GLN A 222 -7.83 -0.01 26.19
N PRO A 223 -8.70 1.01 26.32
CA PRO A 223 -9.86 0.94 27.22
C PRO A 223 -10.79 -0.25 26.95
N HIS A 224 -10.95 -0.65 25.68
CA HIS A 224 -11.77 -1.80 25.32
C HIS A 224 -11.12 -3.15 25.63
N MET A 225 -9.81 -3.20 25.88
CA MET A 225 -9.06 -4.41 26.22
C MET A 225 -8.84 -4.60 27.73
N LYS A 226 -9.33 -3.68 28.56
CA LYS A 226 -9.07 -3.62 30.03
C LYS A 226 -9.34 -4.93 30.78
N LEU A 227 -10.26 -5.77 30.31
CA LEU A 227 -10.62 -7.04 30.94
C LEU A 227 -9.87 -8.25 30.35
N GLY A 228 -8.88 -8.03 29.50
CA GLY A 228 -8.12 -9.07 28.78
C GLY A 228 -8.76 -9.52 27.47
N TYR A 229 -10.00 -9.12 27.20
CA TYR A 229 -10.72 -9.32 25.94
C TYR A 229 -11.42 -8.03 25.55
N THR A 230 -11.67 -7.86 24.26
CA THR A 230 -12.35 -6.67 23.73
C THR A 230 -13.79 -6.55 24.26
N THR A 231 -14.19 -5.34 24.65
CA THR A 231 -15.59 -5.00 24.95
C THR A 231 -16.37 -4.61 23.70
N ARG A 232 -15.72 -4.50 22.54
CA ARG A 232 -16.35 -4.18 21.26
C ARG A 232 -16.81 -5.46 20.58
N MET A 233 -18.09 -5.52 20.23
CA MET A 233 -18.68 -6.68 19.56
C MET A 233 -19.04 -6.31 18.13
N SER A 234 -18.57 -7.12 17.19
CA SER A 234 -18.81 -6.99 15.75
C SER A 234 -19.10 -8.38 15.16
N ASP A 235 -18.51 -8.77 14.03
CA ASP A 235 -18.52 -10.16 13.59
C ASP A 235 -17.47 -11.00 14.35
N VAL A 236 -17.47 -12.31 14.09
CA VAL A 236 -16.65 -13.28 14.81
C VAL A 236 -15.15 -13.02 14.63
N GLU A 237 -14.73 -12.57 13.45
CA GLU A 237 -13.33 -12.30 13.13
C GLU A 237 -12.87 -11.05 13.87
N HIS A 238 -13.51 -9.91 13.61
CA HIS A 238 -13.08 -8.63 14.16
C HIS A 238 -13.28 -8.48 15.68
N THR A 239 -14.14 -9.30 16.29
CA THR A 239 -14.25 -9.36 17.76
C THR A 239 -13.07 -10.12 18.39
N ALA A 240 -12.40 -11.00 17.65
CA ALA A 240 -11.30 -11.81 18.18
C ALA A 240 -9.91 -11.19 17.92
N GLU A 241 -9.77 -10.39 16.85
CA GLU A 241 -8.52 -9.81 16.35
C GLU A 241 -7.63 -9.21 17.45
N ASP A 242 -8.11 -8.20 18.17
CA ASP A 242 -7.31 -7.46 19.16
C ASP A 242 -6.68 -8.37 20.22
N SER A 243 -7.28 -9.53 20.51
CA SER A 243 -6.73 -10.49 21.49
C SER A 243 -5.88 -11.54 20.78
N ALA A 244 -6.40 -12.17 19.73
CA ALA A 244 -5.75 -13.29 19.06
C ALA A 244 -4.44 -12.88 18.38
N ASP A 245 -4.43 -11.71 17.73
CA ASP A 245 -3.36 -11.28 16.83
C ASP A 245 -2.23 -10.53 17.56
N VAL A 246 -2.38 -10.25 18.86
CA VAL A 246 -1.28 -9.75 19.72
C VAL A 246 -0.83 -10.75 20.77
N ILE A 247 -1.72 -11.57 21.33
CA ILE A 247 -1.31 -12.59 22.32
C ILE A 247 -0.47 -13.66 21.63
N THR A 248 -0.89 -14.14 20.46
CA THR A 248 -0.17 -15.23 19.77
C THR A 248 1.26 -14.85 19.42
N PRO A 249 1.55 -13.69 18.80
CA PRO A 249 2.95 -13.31 18.58
C PRO A 249 3.71 -13.01 19.88
N MET A 250 3.05 -12.54 20.95
CA MET A 250 3.69 -12.37 22.26
C MET A 250 4.18 -13.70 22.85
N MET A 251 3.41 -14.78 22.70
CA MET A 251 3.84 -16.13 23.13
C MET A 251 5.10 -16.62 22.40
N HIS A 252 5.40 -16.10 21.21
CA HIS A 252 6.62 -16.46 20.49
C HIS A 252 7.85 -15.70 20.98
N ILE A 253 7.68 -14.51 21.57
CA ILE A 253 8.80 -13.70 22.07
C ILE A 253 9.07 -13.91 23.56
N ASP A 254 8.05 -14.24 24.34
CA ASP A 254 8.13 -14.42 25.79
C ASP A 254 7.12 -15.50 26.24
N PRO A 255 7.39 -16.79 25.98
CA PRO A 255 6.46 -17.89 26.23
C PRO A 255 6.21 -18.20 27.71
N ASP A 256 7.07 -17.69 28.61
CA ASP A 256 7.06 -18.00 30.04
C ASP A 256 6.29 -16.96 30.89
N ASN A 257 5.79 -15.90 30.26
CA ASN A 257 5.09 -14.76 30.88
C ASN A 257 3.58 -14.82 30.62
#